data_AF-A0A356KYZ1-F1
#
_entry.id   AF-A0A356KYZ1-F1
#
_cell.length_a   1.000
_cell.length_b   1.000
_cell.length_c   1.000
_cell.angle_alpha   90.00
_cell.angle_beta   90.00
_cell.angle_gamma   90.00
#
_symmetry.space_group_name_H-M   'P 1'
#
loop_
_entity.id
_entity.type
_entity.pdbx_description
1 polymer ?
#
loop_
_entity_poly.entity_id
_entity_poly.type
_entity_poly.pdbx_seq_one_letter_code
_entity_poly.pdbx_strand_id
1 'polypeptide(L)'
;MRTLYFDLDGTVVTGFGGVAKTLLAEGGFERAVRAAGCSRLVCVGNAVAIFQSLARMGQDHDGIGTVFRLCQGAFLDEAWLRSVLELTPIDPHRRVEGIDRGLDWLYVDDLAEQYCRDAGAEELFSAERGRRILRCDPEGDGQDVLAWLEEWKVA
;
A
#
# COMPACT_ATOMS: atom_id res chain seq x y z
N MET A 1 5.50 -7.36 15.07
CA MET A 1 4.37 -6.64 14.44
C MET A 1 4.83 -6.28 13.04
N ARG A 2 4.11 -6.72 12.00
CA ARG A 2 4.50 -6.49 10.61
C ARG A 2 3.73 -5.31 10.02
N THR A 3 4.44 -4.42 9.33
CA THR A 3 3.87 -3.24 8.67
C THR A 3 3.95 -3.37 7.16
N LEU A 4 2.83 -3.18 6.47
CA LEU A 4 2.78 -3.08 5.01
C LEU A 4 2.64 -1.61 4.60
N TYR A 5 3.64 -1.11 3.89
CA TYR A 5 3.60 0.18 3.19
C TYR A 5 3.08 -0.08 1.77
N PHE A 6 2.07 0.66 1.32
CA PHE A 6 1.46 0.40 0.01
C PHE A 6 0.97 1.67 -0.69
N ASP A 7 1.07 1.70 -2.02
CA ASP A 7 0.32 2.64 -2.86
C ASP A 7 -1.08 2.08 -3.17
N LEU A 8 -1.98 2.93 -3.66
CA LEU A 8 -3.28 2.55 -4.19
C LEU A 8 -3.23 2.37 -5.70
N ASP A 9 -2.91 3.45 -6.42
CA ASP A 9 -2.90 3.48 -7.88
C ASP A 9 -1.80 2.57 -8.42
N GLY A 10 -2.11 1.77 -9.44
CA GLY A 10 -1.19 0.78 -9.99
C GLY A 10 -0.89 -0.40 -9.04
N THR A 11 -1.34 -0.37 -7.79
CA THR A 11 -1.05 -1.40 -6.79
C THR A 11 -2.30 -2.19 -6.42
N VAL A 12 -3.28 -1.53 -5.78
CA VAL A 12 -4.56 -2.12 -5.38
C VAL A 12 -5.63 -1.87 -6.44
N VAL A 13 -5.62 -0.67 -7.02
CA VAL A 13 -6.50 -0.27 -8.12
C VAL A 13 -5.70 -0.12 -9.42
N THR A 14 -6.37 -0.28 -10.55
CA THR A 14 -5.75 -0.02 -11.86
C THR A 14 -5.40 1.46 -11.99
N GLY A 15 -4.26 1.77 -12.63
CA GLY A 15 -3.67 3.11 -12.64
C GLY A 15 -4.53 4.23 -13.25
N PHE A 16 -5.63 3.92 -13.94
CA PHE A 16 -6.49 4.91 -14.61
C PHE A 16 -8.00 4.74 -14.41
N GLY A 17 -8.46 3.77 -13.61
CA GLY A 17 -9.88 3.45 -13.50
C GLY A 17 -10.48 3.63 -12.11
N GLY A 18 -9.64 3.71 -11.08
CA GLY A 18 -10.09 3.58 -9.70
C GLY A 18 -10.76 2.23 -9.41
N VAL A 19 -10.66 1.25 -10.31
CA VAL A 19 -11.25 -0.08 -10.18
C VAL A 19 -10.23 -0.98 -9.51
N ALA A 20 -10.66 -1.72 -8.49
CA ALA A 20 -9.81 -2.73 -7.86
C ALA A 20 -9.31 -3.74 -8.89
N LYS A 21 -8.04 -4.15 -8.79
CA LYS A 21 -7.54 -5.26 -9.59
C LYS A 21 -8.37 -6.52 -9.30
N THR A 22 -8.72 -7.30 -10.32
CA THR A 22 -9.75 -8.35 -10.25
C THR A 22 -9.51 -9.35 -9.12
N LEU A 23 -8.28 -9.81 -8.90
CA LEU A 23 -7.98 -10.78 -7.84
C LEU A 23 -7.85 -10.12 -6.45
N LEU A 24 -7.63 -8.81 -6.40
CA LEU A 24 -7.58 -8.05 -5.16
C LEU A 24 -8.96 -7.68 -4.65
N ALA A 25 -9.95 -7.56 -5.55
CA ALA A 25 -11.35 -7.31 -5.24
C ALA A 25 -11.97 -8.40 -4.35
N GLU A 26 -13.21 -8.18 -3.91
CA GLU A 26 -13.96 -9.09 -3.03
C GLU A 26 -13.16 -9.54 -1.79
N GLY A 27 -12.39 -8.63 -1.21
CA GLY A 27 -11.54 -8.85 -0.04
C GLY A 27 -10.27 -9.66 -0.29
N GLY A 28 -9.87 -9.86 -1.55
CA GLY A 28 -8.65 -10.60 -1.91
C GLY A 28 -7.41 -10.01 -1.28
N PHE A 29 -7.23 -8.69 -1.40
CA PHE A 29 -6.12 -7.98 -0.78
C PHE A 29 -6.17 -8.05 0.74
N GLU A 30 -7.33 -7.76 1.35
CA GLU A 30 -7.53 -7.86 2.80
C GLU A 30 -7.13 -9.24 3.35
N ARG A 31 -7.61 -10.32 2.75
CA ARG A 31 -7.30 -11.69 3.18
C ARG A 31 -5.81 -11.98 3.10
N ALA A 32 -5.16 -11.58 2.00
CA ALA A 32 -3.73 -11.79 1.83
C ALA A 32 -2.89 -11.02 2.86
N VAL A 33 -3.23 -9.75 3.10
CA VAL A 33 -2.58 -8.90 4.10
C VAL A 33 -2.74 -9.47 5.52
N ARG A 34 -3.95 -9.90 5.89
CA ARG A 34 -4.21 -10.55 7.18
C ARG A 34 -3.44 -11.87 7.32
N ALA A 35 -3.44 -12.70 6.27
CA ALA A 35 -2.72 -13.98 6.28
C ALA A 35 -1.20 -13.80 6.37
N ALA A 36 -0.67 -12.74 5.75
CA ALA A 36 0.70 -12.30 5.88
C ALA A 36 1.02 -11.69 7.27
N GLY A 37 0.11 -11.72 8.25
CA GLY A 37 0.36 -11.24 9.60
C GLY A 37 0.57 -9.72 9.74
N CYS A 38 0.20 -8.95 8.71
CA CYS A 38 0.29 -7.50 8.73
C CYS A 38 -0.73 -6.95 9.74
N SER A 39 -0.20 -6.28 10.76
CA SER A 39 -0.97 -5.72 11.89
C SER A 39 -1.09 -4.20 11.79
N ARG A 40 -0.36 -3.59 10.85
CA ARG A 40 -0.37 -2.16 10.55
C ARG A 40 -0.22 -1.98 9.05
N LEU A 41 -1.01 -1.09 8.47
CA LEU A 41 -0.95 -0.70 7.06
C LEU A 41 -0.65 0.78 6.98
N VAL A 42 0.24 1.18 6.09
CA VAL A 42 0.58 2.58 5.86
C VAL A 42 0.37 2.86 4.38
N CYS A 43 -0.67 3.62 4.06
CA CYS A 43 -0.87 4.11 2.70
C CYS A 43 0.15 5.22 2.44
N VAL A 44 0.97 5.05 1.40
CA VAL A 44 2.05 5.98 1.04
C VAL A 44 1.87 6.69 -0.31
N GLY A 45 0.75 6.38 -0.97
CA GLY A 45 0.38 6.87 -2.30
C GLY A 45 0.08 8.35 -2.43
N ASN A 46 -0.01 8.81 -3.68
CA ASN A 46 -0.33 10.21 -4.01
C ASN A 46 -1.70 10.65 -3.49
N ALA A 47 -2.65 9.70 -3.36
CA ALA A 47 -3.96 9.95 -2.73
C ALA A 47 -3.82 10.58 -1.33
N VAL A 48 -2.76 10.25 -0.59
CA VAL A 48 -2.51 10.78 0.74
C VAL A 48 -2.22 12.28 0.72
N ALA A 49 -1.50 12.79 -0.28
CA ALA A 49 -1.25 14.23 -0.41
C ALA A 49 -2.55 15.02 -0.64
N ILE A 50 -3.52 14.43 -1.35
CA ILE A 50 -4.85 15.02 -1.53
C ILE A 50 -5.56 15.11 -0.18
N PHE A 51 -5.58 14.02 0.60
CA PHE A 51 -6.25 14.01 1.91
C PHE A 51 -5.61 14.99 2.90
N GLN A 52 -4.27 15.06 2.93
CA GLN A 52 -3.55 16.05 3.74
C GLN A 52 -3.88 17.49 3.32
N SER A 53 -4.00 17.74 2.02
CA SER A 53 -4.32 19.08 1.51
C SER A 53 -5.73 19.51 1.92
N LEU A 54 -6.71 18.60 1.80
CA LEU A 54 -8.09 18.84 2.27
C LEU A 54 -8.12 19.13 3.78
N ALA A 55 -7.38 18.36 4.59
CA ALA A 55 -7.28 18.58 6.03
C ALA A 55 -6.64 19.95 6.38
N ARG A 56 -5.59 20.37 5.66
CA ARG A 56 -4.95 21.69 5.84
C ARG A 56 -5.89 22.84 5.47
N MET A 57 -6.84 22.62 4.57
CA MET A 57 -7.88 23.58 4.22
C MET A 57 -9.02 23.64 5.26
N GLY A 58 -8.91 22.90 6.37
CA GLY A 58 -9.94 22.84 7.42
C GLY A 58 -11.21 22.09 6.98
N GLN A 59 -11.14 21.30 5.91
CA GLN A 59 -12.23 20.44 5.51
C GLN A 59 -12.16 19.16 6.35
N ASP A 60 -13.22 18.90 7.11
CA ASP A 60 -13.37 17.62 7.79
C ASP A 60 -13.46 16.52 6.73
N HIS A 61 -12.44 15.67 6.68
CA HIS A 61 -12.29 14.67 5.64
C HIS A 61 -11.91 13.32 6.25
N ASP A 62 -12.79 12.35 6.07
CA ASP A 62 -12.55 10.96 6.44
C ASP A 62 -11.63 10.28 5.41
N GLY A 63 -10.33 10.50 5.54
CA GLY A 63 -9.32 9.97 4.61
C GLY A 63 -9.31 8.44 4.57
N ILE A 64 -9.44 7.77 5.72
CA ILE A 64 -9.48 6.30 5.77
C ILE A 64 -10.74 5.77 5.08
N GLY A 65 -11.92 6.35 5.34
CA GLY A 65 -13.13 5.95 4.63
C GLY A 65 -13.06 6.23 3.13
N THR A 66 -12.32 7.26 2.72
CA THR A 66 -12.06 7.51 1.28
C THR A 66 -11.15 6.43 0.69
N VAL A 67 -10.08 6.02 1.38
CA VAL A 67 -9.26 4.87 0.95
C VAL A 67 -10.11 3.61 0.83
N PHE A 68 -10.95 3.31 1.82
CA PHE A 68 -11.86 2.15 1.78
C PHE A 68 -12.73 2.15 0.52
N ARG A 69 -13.34 3.31 0.19
CA ARG A 69 -14.17 3.48 -1.02
C ARG A 69 -13.36 3.37 -2.31
N LEU A 70 -12.17 3.98 -2.36
CA LEU A 70 -11.29 3.95 -3.54
C LEU A 70 -10.79 2.53 -3.83
N CYS A 71 -10.57 1.71 -2.79
CA CYS A 71 -10.15 0.32 -2.95
C CYS A 71 -11.24 -0.60 -3.55
N GLN A 72 -12.46 -0.11 -3.82
CA GLN A 72 -13.54 -0.80 -4.52
C GLN A 72 -13.68 -2.31 -4.19
N GLY A 73 -13.77 -2.62 -2.90
CA GLY A 73 -13.98 -3.99 -2.43
C GLY A 73 -12.71 -4.81 -2.23
N ALA A 74 -11.50 -4.25 -2.41
CA ALA A 74 -10.27 -4.92 -1.98
C ALA A 74 -10.17 -5.09 -0.45
N PHE A 75 -10.90 -4.22 0.27
CA PHE A 75 -11.22 -4.35 1.68
C PHE A 75 -12.73 -4.52 1.83
N LEU A 76 -13.15 -5.43 2.73
CA LEU A 76 -14.56 -5.69 3.05
C LEU A 76 -14.92 -5.26 4.48
N ASP A 77 -13.94 -5.30 5.39
CA ASP A 77 -14.12 -4.93 6.78
C ASP A 77 -13.56 -3.52 7.05
N GLU A 78 -14.43 -2.51 6.90
CA GLU A 78 -14.06 -1.11 7.11
C GLU A 78 -13.61 -0.85 8.56
N ALA A 79 -14.22 -1.51 9.54
CA ALA A 79 -13.88 -1.34 10.95
C ALA A 79 -12.47 -1.86 11.23
N TRP A 80 -12.12 -3.03 10.69
CA TRP A 80 -10.75 -3.53 10.74
C TRP A 80 -9.79 -2.59 10.02
N LEU A 81 -10.11 -2.14 8.79
CA LEU A 81 -9.23 -1.24 8.06
C LEU A 81 -8.94 0.03 8.86
N ARG A 82 -9.97 0.63 9.48
CA ARG A 82 -9.81 1.80 10.37
C ARG A 82 -8.92 1.55 11.58
N SER A 83 -8.87 0.31 12.07
CA SER A 83 -8.03 -0.05 13.22
C SER A 83 -6.56 -0.30 12.87
N VAL A 84 -6.24 -0.56 11.60
CA VAL A 84 -4.88 -0.92 11.18
C VAL A 84 -4.26 0.06 10.17
N LEU A 85 -5.07 0.86 9.47
CA LEU A 85 -4.61 1.77 8.42
C LEU A 85 -4.21 3.13 8.97
N GLU A 86 -3.03 3.57 8.55
CA GLU A 86 -2.54 4.92 8.71
C GLU A 86 -2.28 5.55 7.34
N LEU A 87 -2.54 6.86 7.24
CA LEU A 87 -2.17 7.65 6.06
C LEU A 87 -0.84 8.31 6.37
N THR A 88 0.19 8.06 5.55
CA THR A 88 1.51 8.61 5.83
C THR A 88 1.46 10.15 5.91
N PRO A 89 2.09 10.80 6.90
CA PRO A 89 2.22 12.25 6.92
C PRO A 89 3.33 12.75 5.97
N ILE A 90 4.11 11.84 5.40
CA ILE A 90 5.29 12.14 4.59
C ILE A 90 4.86 12.50 3.16
N ASP A 91 5.63 13.36 2.51
CA ASP A 91 5.49 13.65 1.08
C ASP A 91 5.50 12.33 0.28
N PRO A 92 4.47 12.02 -0.53
CA PRO A 92 4.45 10.81 -1.34
C PRO A 92 5.69 10.67 -2.23
N HIS A 93 6.33 11.75 -2.68
CA HIS A 93 7.58 11.64 -3.45
C HIS A 93 8.77 11.11 -2.62
N ARG A 94 8.67 11.20 -1.30
CA ARG A 94 9.69 10.74 -0.33
C ARG A 94 9.20 9.52 0.46
N ARG A 95 8.18 8.80 -0.03
CA ARG A 95 7.54 7.68 0.67
C ARG A 95 8.51 6.63 1.21
N VAL A 96 9.59 6.33 0.48
CA VAL A 96 10.60 5.34 0.86
C VAL A 96 11.39 5.73 2.10
N GLU A 97 11.51 7.04 2.38
CA GLU A 97 12.14 7.54 3.60
C GLU A 97 11.27 7.31 4.84
N GLY A 98 9.95 7.15 4.64
CA GLY A 98 8.99 6.88 5.70
C GLY A 98 8.91 5.42 6.16
N ILE A 99 9.62 4.52 5.49
CA ILE A 99 9.64 3.10 5.84
C ILE A 99 10.51 2.91 7.07
N ASP A 100 9.91 2.50 8.19
CA ASP A 100 10.64 2.09 9.39
C ASP A 100 11.31 0.73 9.17
N ARG A 101 12.60 0.78 8.82
CA ARG A 101 13.42 -0.40 8.51
C ARG A 101 13.90 -1.16 9.75
N GLY A 102 13.69 -0.61 10.96
CA GLY A 102 14.04 -1.27 12.23
C GLY A 102 12.99 -2.28 12.68
N LEU A 103 11.81 -2.28 12.06
CA LEU A 103 10.71 -3.20 12.33
C LEU A 103 10.58 -4.26 11.24
N ASP A 104 9.61 -5.17 11.37
CA ASP A 104 9.28 -6.08 10.28
C ASP A 104 8.40 -5.35 9.26
N TRP A 105 8.94 -5.07 8.08
CA TRP A 105 8.31 -4.23 7.06
C TRP A 105 8.23 -4.91 5.70
N LEU A 106 7.20 -4.54 4.95
CA LEU A 106 6.94 -4.89 3.56
C LEU A 106 6.54 -3.62 2.80
N TYR A 107 6.93 -3.49 1.54
CA TYR A 107 6.59 -2.35 0.68
C TYR A 107 6.12 -2.84 -0.70
N VAL A 108 4.96 -2.36 -1.15
CA VAL A 108 4.42 -2.66 -2.48
C VAL A 108 3.95 -1.39 -3.19
N ASP A 109 4.44 -1.18 -4.40
CA ASP A 109 4.19 0.01 -5.20
C ASP A 109 4.64 -0.29 -6.65
N ASP A 110 3.84 0.01 -7.66
CA ASP A 110 4.19 -0.25 -9.07
C ASP A 110 5.39 0.60 -9.52
N LEU A 111 5.61 1.74 -8.87
CA LEU A 111 6.74 2.64 -9.08
C LEU A 111 7.81 2.51 -7.96
N ALA A 112 7.80 1.42 -7.18
CA ALA A 112 8.74 1.21 -6.07
C ALA A 112 10.21 1.46 -6.45
N GLU A 113 10.63 1.02 -7.63
CA GLU A 113 12.01 1.22 -8.12
C GLU A 113 12.33 2.70 -8.32
N GLN A 114 11.39 3.45 -8.91
CA GLN A 114 11.56 4.87 -9.17
C GLN A 114 11.62 5.65 -7.86
N TYR A 115 10.72 5.39 -6.91
CA TYR A 115 10.75 6.07 -5.61
C TYR A 115 11.97 5.70 -4.78
N CYS A 116 12.48 4.47 -4.88
CA CYS A 116 13.74 4.11 -4.23
C CYS A 116 14.92 4.89 -4.85
N ARG A 117 14.95 5.02 -6.19
CA ARG A 117 15.97 5.80 -6.90
C ARG A 117 15.94 7.27 -6.52
N ASP A 118 14.76 7.88 -6.52
CA ASP A 118 14.61 9.30 -6.18
C ASP A 118 15.01 9.59 -4.72
N ALA A 119 14.89 8.60 -3.84
CA ALA A 119 15.34 8.67 -2.45
C ALA A 119 16.83 8.30 -2.23
N GLY A 120 17.59 7.99 -3.29
CA GLY A 120 18.98 7.50 -3.18
C GLY A 120 19.09 6.14 -2.47
N ALA A 121 18.05 5.31 -2.56
CA ALA A 121 17.90 4.00 -1.93
C ALA A 121 17.92 2.85 -2.96
N GLU A 122 18.64 3.00 -4.07
CA GLU A 122 18.74 1.99 -5.13
C GLU A 122 19.33 0.66 -4.63
N GLU A 123 20.33 0.73 -3.75
CA GLU A 123 20.94 -0.47 -3.15
C GLU A 123 19.93 -1.26 -2.32
N LEU A 124 19.05 -0.56 -1.59
CA LEU A 124 17.96 -1.19 -0.84
C LEU A 124 17.00 -1.89 -1.79
N PHE A 125 16.56 -1.21 -2.86
CA PHE A 125 15.67 -1.81 -3.85
C PHE A 125 16.31 -3.06 -4.44
N SER A 126 17.57 -2.99 -4.86
CA SER A 126 18.26 -4.13 -5.44
C SER A 126 18.40 -5.31 -4.47
N ALA A 127 18.62 -5.04 -3.18
CA ALA A 127 18.77 -6.08 -2.16
C ALA A 127 17.44 -6.71 -1.74
N GLU A 128 16.34 -5.94 -1.79
CA GLU A 128 15.05 -6.33 -1.21
C GLU A 128 13.96 -6.62 -2.24
N ARG A 129 14.19 -6.36 -3.53
CA ARG A 129 13.23 -6.62 -4.61
C ARG A 129 12.82 -8.08 -4.63
N GLY A 130 11.52 -8.32 -4.65
CA GLY A 130 10.90 -9.65 -4.60
C GLY A 130 10.85 -10.26 -3.20
N ARG A 131 11.64 -9.74 -2.24
CA ARG A 131 11.62 -10.17 -0.85
C ARG A 131 10.73 -9.25 -0.02
N ARG A 132 11.22 -8.06 0.35
CA ARG A 132 10.48 -7.06 1.13
C ARG A 132 9.88 -5.95 0.29
N ILE A 133 10.37 -5.75 -0.93
CA ILE A 133 9.85 -4.75 -1.87
C ILE A 133 9.27 -5.45 -3.09
N LEU A 134 7.98 -5.26 -3.35
CA LEU A 134 7.36 -5.67 -4.60
C LEU A 134 7.13 -4.45 -5.49
N ARG A 135 7.77 -4.46 -6.67
CA ARG A 135 7.37 -3.61 -7.79
C ARG A 135 6.30 -4.36 -8.59
N CYS A 136 5.04 -4.12 -8.26
CA CYS A 136 3.93 -4.85 -8.87
C CYS A 136 3.66 -4.41 -10.31
N ASP A 137 2.93 -5.23 -11.06
CA ASP A 137 2.46 -4.90 -12.41
C ASP A 137 1.21 -4.00 -12.34
N PRO A 138 1.27 -2.74 -12.79
CA PRO A 138 0.14 -1.82 -12.70
C PRO A 138 -1.07 -2.22 -13.56
N GLU A 139 -0.85 -2.98 -14.63
CA GLU A 139 -1.89 -3.46 -15.54
C GLU A 139 -2.34 -4.91 -15.24
N GLY A 140 -1.69 -5.55 -14.25
CA GLY A 140 -2.00 -6.89 -13.82
C GLY A 140 -3.33 -7.00 -13.07
N ASP A 141 -3.79 -8.24 -12.88
CA ASP A 141 -5.00 -8.57 -12.11
C ASP A 141 -4.76 -8.65 -10.59
N GLY A 142 -3.50 -8.44 -10.16
CA GLY A 142 -3.05 -8.49 -8.77
C GLY A 142 -2.52 -9.84 -8.32
N GLN A 143 -2.37 -10.82 -9.22
CA GLN A 143 -1.80 -12.12 -8.90
C GLN A 143 -0.39 -12.02 -8.29
N ASP A 144 0.43 -11.10 -8.79
CA ASP A 144 1.78 -10.84 -8.32
C ASP A 144 1.79 -10.35 -6.85
N VAL A 145 0.89 -9.45 -6.49
CA VAL A 145 0.71 -8.96 -5.12
C VAL A 145 0.29 -10.09 -4.19
N LEU A 146 -0.68 -10.92 -4.61
CA LEU A 146 -1.15 -12.05 -3.80
C LEU A 146 -0.07 -13.11 -3.62
N ALA A 147 0.61 -13.50 -4.69
CA ALA A 147 1.68 -14.49 -4.67
C ALA A 147 2.84 -14.03 -3.77
N TRP A 148 3.20 -12.75 -3.84
CA TRP A 148 4.23 -12.20 -2.99
C TRP A 148 3.80 -12.18 -1.51
N LEU A 149 2.57 -11.78 -1.18
CA LEU A 149 2.07 -11.82 0.21
C LEU A 149 1.94 -13.25 0.76
N GLU A 150 1.68 -14.24 -0.10
CA GLU A 150 1.64 -15.66 0.26
C GLU A 150 2.95 -16.14 0.90
N GLU A 151 4.10 -15.66 0.40
CA GLU A 151 5.43 -16.02 0.92
C GLU A 151 5.65 -15.57 2.37
N TRP A 152 4.82 -14.64 2.86
CA TRP A 152 4.91 -14.06 4.20
C TRP A 152 3.87 -14.60 5.18
N LYS A 153 3.07 -15.59 4.77
CA LYS A 153 2.04 -16.19 5.62
C LYS A 153 2.62 -16.71 6.93
N VAL A 154 1.92 -16.40 8.02
CA VAL A 154 2.24 -16.96 9.34
C VAL A 154 1.64 -18.38 9.39
N ALA A 155 2.49 -19.36 9.70
CA ALA A 155 2.09 -20.76 9.87
C ALA A 155 1.21 -20.98 11.11
#